data_AF-A0AA42WFY1-F1
#
_entry.id   AF-A0AA42WFY1-F1
#
_cell.length_a   1.000
_cell.length_b   1.000
_cell.length_c   1.000
_cell.angle_alpha   90.00
_cell.angle_beta   90.00
_cell.angle_gamma   90.00
#
_symmetry.space_group_name_H-M   'P 1'
#
loop_
_entity.id
_entity.type
_entity.pdbx_description
1 polymer ?
#
loop_
_entity_poly.entity_id
_entity_poly.type
_entity_poly.pdbx_seq_one_letter_code
_entity_poly.pdbx_strand_id
1 'polypeptide(L)'
;EPKEEPSLKDSPRPPEGASGRGRKKNPVSFKTFVDACQASGEKVIGDYQPVLDYCEQAKLPAEFVNLCWAEFKRRHLPGGTAEGKRYTDWRRAFLNCVQGNWYGIWFADKATGAFALTTKGVQAENVVKGAEQ
;
A
#
# COMPACT_ATOMS: atom_id res chain seq x y z
N GLU A 1 -30.84 -9.41 34.50
CA GLU A 1 -31.73 -8.83 33.47
C GLU A 1 -30.93 -8.06 32.43
N PRO A 2 -31.19 -8.28 31.13
CA PRO A 2 -30.57 -7.58 30.02
C PRO A 2 -31.29 -6.24 29.78
N LYS A 3 -30.56 -5.19 29.40
CA LYS A 3 -31.17 -3.91 28.98
C LYS A 3 -30.88 -3.65 27.51
N GLU A 4 -31.92 -3.99 26.74
CA GLU A 4 -32.46 -3.38 25.51
C GLU A 4 -31.57 -2.51 24.62
N GLU A 5 -31.53 -2.91 23.34
CA GLU A 5 -31.38 -2.03 22.18
C GLU A 5 -32.49 -0.96 22.14
N PRO A 6 -32.23 0.25 21.61
CA PRO A 6 -33.28 1.06 21.04
C PRO A 6 -33.31 0.93 19.50
N SER A 7 -34.45 0.43 19.04
CA SER A 7 -34.92 0.34 17.66
C SER A 7 -35.56 1.66 17.19
N LEU A 8 -35.24 2.03 15.94
CA LEU A 8 -35.93 2.89 14.95
C LEU A 8 -36.51 4.25 15.37
N LYS A 9 -36.09 5.33 14.66
CA LYS A 9 -37.03 6.30 14.04
C LYS A 9 -36.54 6.82 12.67
N ASP A 10 -37.51 6.84 11.77
CA ASP A 10 -37.58 7.24 10.37
C ASP A 10 -36.99 8.64 10.08
N SER A 11 -36.28 8.80 8.96
CA SER A 11 -35.88 10.10 8.41
C SER A 11 -35.84 10.02 6.88
N PRO A 12 -36.21 11.11 6.18
CA PRO A 12 -37.04 11.05 4.98
C PRO A 12 -36.28 10.62 3.72
N ARG A 13 -37.02 9.99 2.78
CA ARG A 13 -36.51 9.62 1.45
C ARG A 13 -36.04 10.88 0.70
N PRO A 14 -34.82 10.90 0.13
CA PRO A 14 -34.41 11.97 -0.78
C PRO A 14 -35.11 11.82 -2.14
N PRO A 15 -35.33 12.94 -2.87
CA PRO A 15 -36.06 12.94 -4.13
C PRO A 15 -35.33 12.15 -5.23
N GLU A 16 -36.15 11.57 -6.08
CA GLU A 16 -35.78 10.86 -7.31
C GLU A 16 -35.00 11.81 -8.25
N GLY A 17 -33.77 11.45 -8.62
CA GLY A 17 -33.09 12.10 -9.76
C GLY A 17 -31.73 12.78 -9.58
N ALA A 18 -30.91 12.47 -8.57
CA ALA A 18 -29.52 12.98 -8.49
C ALA A 18 -28.47 11.87 -8.62
N SER A 19 -28.11 11.59 -9.89
CA SER A 19 -26.79 11.14 -10.37
C SER A 19 -25.84 10.43 -9.39
N GLY A 20 -25.78 9.10 -9.50
CA GLY A 20 -24.59 8.25 -9.33
C GLY A 20 -23.57 8.61 -8.24
N ARG A 21 -23.94 8.45 -6.96
CA ARG A 21 -22.93 8.28 -5.91
C ARG A 21 -22.22 6.94 -6.13
N GLY A 22 -21.03 6.99 -6.72
CA GLY A 22 -20.17 5.83 -6.95
C GLY A 22 -20.12 4.93 -5.71
N ARG A 23 -20.31 3.62 -5.92
CA ARG A 23 -20.32 2.61 -4.86
C ARG A 23 -19.07 2.78 -4.00
N LYS A 24 -19.24 3.04 -2.69
CA LYS A 24 -18.11 3.14 -1.74
C LYS A 24 -17.30 1.85 -1.85
N LYS A 25 -16.01 1.98 -2.20
CA LYS A 25 -15.09 0.83 -2.25
C LYS A 25 -14.90 0.31 -0.83
N ASN A 26 -15.29 -0.94 -0.59
CA ASN A 26 -15.05 -1.58 0.70
C ASN A 26 -13.56 -1.90 0.83
N PRO A 27 -12.96 -1.76 2.03
CA PRO A 27 -11.56 -2.08 2.23
C PRO A 27 -11.33 -3.59 2.07
N VAL A 28 -10.31 -3.96 1.31
CA VAL A 28 -9.97 -5.37 0.99
C VAL A 28 -8.59 -5.73 1.53
N SER A 29 -8.32 -7.03 1.65
CA SER A 29 -6.97 -7.52 1.98
C SER A 29 -6.01 -7.26 0.83
N PHE A 30 -4.71 -7.22 1.14
CA PHE A 30 -3.70 -7.08 0.10
C PHE A 30 -3.71 -8.27 -0.84
N LYS A 31 -3.86 -9.49 -0.30
CA LYS A 31 -4.00 -10.72 -1.11
C LYS A 31 -5.17 -10.59 -2.09
N THR A 32 -6.36 -10.22 -1.62
CA THR A 32 -7.56 -10.05 -2.47
C THR A 32 -7.31 -9.02 -3.57
N PHE A 33 -6.62 -7.92 -3.26
CA PHE A 33 -6.26 -6.91 -4.26
C PHE A 33 -5.26 -7.44 -5.30
N VAL A 34 -4.23 -8.17 -4.88
CA VAL A 34 -3.25 -8.80 -5.78
C VAL A 34 -3.94 -9.82 -6.69
N ASP A 35 -4.77 -10.70 -6.13
CA ASP A 35 -5.52 -11.71 -6.89
C ASP A 35 -6.42 -11.04 -7.95
N ALA A 36 -7.08 -9.92 -7.59
CA ALA A 36 -7.91 -9.16 -8.52
C ALA A 36 -7.13 -8.52 -9.66
N CYS A 37 -5.95 -7.94 -9.38
CA CYS A 37 -5.06 -7.40 -10.41
C CYS A 37 -4.56 -8.50 -11.36
N GLN A 38 -4.17 -9.65 -10.82
CA GLN A 38 -3.74 -10.79 -11.62
C GLN A 38 -4.87 -11.31 -12.53
N ALA A 39 -6.09 -11.41 -12.00
CA ALA A 39 -7.26 -11.83 -12.76
C ALA A 39 -7.63 -10.86 -13.89
N SER A 40 -7.38 -9.56 -13.73
CA SER A 40 -7.60 -8.54 -14.77
C SER A 40 -6.40 -8.35 -15.71
N GLY A 41 -5.26 -9.02 -15.46
CA GLY A 41 -4.01 -8.80 -16.20
C GLY A 41 -3.34 -7.46 -15.91
N GLU A 42 -3.75 -6.76 -14.85
CA GLU A 42 -3.15 -5.51 -14.42
C GLU A 42 -1.91 -5.73 -13.56
N LYS A 43 -0.94 -4.82 -13.65
CA LYS A 43 0.15 -4.77 -12.69
C LYS A 43 -0.37 -4.25 -11.35
N VAL A 44 0.11 -4.86 -10.26
CA VAL A 44 -0.32 -4.49 -8.90
C VAL A 44 0.10 -3.05 -8.58
N ILE A 45 1.38 -2.72 -8.80
CA ILE A 45 1.97 -1.37 -8.56
C ILE A 45 2.79 -0.85 -9.75
N GLY A 46 3.35 -1.73 -10.59
CA GLY A 46 4.45 -1.37 -11.49
C GLY A 46 4.15 -0.32 -12.57
N ASP A 47 2.88 0.02 -12.79
CA ASP A 47 2.40 1.06 -13.71
C ASP A 47 1.75 2.25 -12.99
N TYR A 48 1.77 2.27 -11.66
CA TYR A 48 1.14 3.32 -10.87
C TYR A 48 1.97 4.60 -10.90
N GLN A 49 1.63 5.50 -11.85
CA GLN A 49 2.31 6.78 -12.09
C GLN A 49 2.63 7.58 -10.83
N PRO A 50 1.74 7.72 -9.82
CA PRO A 50 2.05 8.50 -8.63
C PRO A 50 3.26 8.02 -7.82
N VAL A 51 3.60 6.72 -7.88
CA VAL A 51 4.83 6.22 -7.26
C VAL A 51 6.04 6.58 -8.13
N LEU A 52 5.94 6.42 -9.44
CA LEU A 52 7.01 6.75 -10.38
C LEU A 52 7.37 8.24 -10.32
N ASP A 53 6.36 9.11 -10.39
CA ASP A 53 6.50 10.57 -10.30
C ASP A 53 7.19 10.97 -8.99
N TYR A 54 6.80 10.34 -7.88
CA TYR A 54 7.42 10.62 -6.58
C TYR A 54 8.89 10.19 -6.56
N CYS A 55 9.22 9.02 -7.11
CA CYS A 55 10.60 8.53 -7.12
C CYS A 55 11.51 9.44 -7.96
N GLU A 56 11.01 9.93 -9.10
CA GLU A 56 11.72 10.89 -9.94
C GLU A 56 11.93 12.23 -9.21
N GLN A 57 10.86 12.81 -8.66
CA GLN A 57 10.92 14.10 -7.95
C GLN A 57 11.83 14.04 -6.71
N ALA A 58 11.76 12.96 -5.95
CA ALA A 58 12.60 12.75 -4.78
C ALA A 58 14.03 12.34 -5.14
N LYS A 59 14.33 11.98 -6.40
CA LYS A 59 15.58 11.32 -6.82
C LYS A 59 15.86 10.03 -6.04
N LEU A 60 14.80 9.30 -5.70
CA LEU A 60 14.88 8.05 -4.96
C LEU A 60 15.19 6.90 -5.95
N PRO A 61 16.28 6.13 -5.76
CA PRO A 61 16.61 5.03 -6.65
C PRO A 61 15.50 3.97 -6.71
N ALA A 62 15.17 3.52 -7.93
CA ALA A 62 14.15 2.49 -8.16
C ALA A 62 14.44 1.20 -7.38
N GLU A 63 15.72 0.83 -7.25
CA GLU A 63 16.14 -0.35 -6.48
C GLU A 63 15.68 -0.27 -5.01
N PHE A 64 15.73 0.90 -4.39
CA PHE A 64 15.31 1.06 -2.99
C PHE A 64 13.79 0.93 -2.85
N VAL A 65 13.06 1.37 -3.87
CA VAL A 65 11.61 1.22 -3.97
C VAL A 65 11.24 -0.24 -4.20
N ASN A 66 12.02 -0.98 -4.99
CA ASN A 66 11.87 -2.42 -5.19
C ASN A 66 12.07 -3.18 -3.88
N LEU A 67 13.07 -2.80 -3.06
CA LEU A 67 13.25 -3.35 -1.71
C LEU A 67 12.05 -3.04 -0.80
N CYS A 68 11.56 -1.79 -0.83
CA CYS A 68 10.35 -1.41 -0.10
C CYS A 68 9.13 -2.22 -0.54
N TRP A 69 9.00 -2.47 -1.84
CA TRP A 69 7.92 -3.29 -2.40
C TRP A 69 8.00 -4.75 -1.97
N ALA A 70 9.21 -5.33 -1.98
CA ALA A 70 9.44 -6.68 -1.46
C ALA A 70 9.02 -6.80 0.01
N GLU A 71 9.44 -5.85 0.85
CA GLU A 71 9.03 -5.79 2.26
C GLU A 71 7.53 -5.55 2.44
N PHE A 72 6.94 -4.69 1.59
CA PHE A 72 5.50 -4.42 1.62
C PHE A 72 4.70 -5.70 1.35
N LYS A 73 5.09 -6.46 0.32
CA LYS A 73 4.50 -7.77 0.02
C LYS A 73 4.70 -8.74 1.17
N ARG A 74 5.93 -8.89 1.68
CA ARG A 74 6.27 -9.81 2.77
C ARG A 74 5.43 -9.58 4.02
N ARG A 75 5.10 -8.32 4.34
CA ARG A 75 4.29 -7.98 5.52
C ARG A 75 2.79 -8.15 5.30
N HIS A 76 2.27 -7.85 4.12
CA HIS A 76 0.82 -7.78 3.90
C HIS A 76 0.23 -9.02 3.19
N LEU A 77 1.06 -9.87 2.59
CA LEU A 77 0.65 -11.18 2.09
C LEU A 77 0.47 -12.18 3.24
N PRO A 78 -0.17 -13.34 2.98
CA PRO A 78 -0.39 -14.37 3.99
C PRO A 78 0.88 -14.78 4.73
N GLY A 79 0.81 -14.92 6.06
CA GLY A 79 1.95 -15.20 6.93
C GLY A 79 2.76 -13.97 7.33
N GLY A 80 2.44 -12.80 6.79
CA GLY A 80 3.08 -11.53 7.12
C GLY A 80 2.52 -10.86 8.38
N THR A 81 3.34 -10.01 9.01
CA THR A 81 2.96 -9.32 10.26
C THR A 81 1.81 -8.31 10.12
N ALA A 82 1.44 -7.94 8.89
CA ALA A 82 0.38 -7.01 8.55
C ALA A 82 -0.71 -7.64 7.65
N GLU A 83 -0.78 -8.96 7.58
CA GLU A 83 -1.78 -9.71 6.77
C GLU A 83 -3.23 -9.26 7.06
N GLY A 84 -3.53 -8.92 8.32
CA GLY A 84 -4.86 -8.47 8.75
C GLY A 84 -5.25 -7.06 8.28
N LYS A 85 -4.32 -6.26 7.74
CA LYS A 85 -4.62 -4.88 7.30
C LYS A 85 -5.52 -4.87 6.07
N ARG A 86 -6.41 -3.88 6.01
CA ARG A 86 -7.36 -3.68 4.91
C ARG A 86 -7.31 -2.23 4.47
N TYR A 87 -7.26 -2.00 3.16
CA TYR A 87 -7.34 -0.66 2.58
C TYR A 87 -8.31 -0.66 1.41
N THR A 88 -8.91 0.51 1.17
CA THR A 88 -9.76 0.77 0.00
C THR A 88 -8.93 1.00 -1.27
N ASP A 89 -7.68 1.45 -1.11
CA ASP A 89 -6.72 1.69 -2.18
C ASP A 89 -5.31 1.28 -1.73
N TRP A 90 -4.89 0.10 -2.17
CA TRP A 90 -3.56 -0.44 -1.88
C TRP A 90 -2.44 0.25 -2.65
N ARG A 91 -2.73 0.80 -3.85
CA ARG A 91 -1.73 1.56 -4.63
C ARG A 91 -1.37 2.85 -3.91
N ARG A 92 -2.37 3.56 -3.38
CA ARG A 92 -2.17 4.72 -2.51
C ARG A 92 -1.47 4.35 -1.20
N ALA A 93 -1.83 3.23 -0.57
CA ALA A 93 -1.18 2.78 0.65
C ALA A 93 0.33 2.53 0.43
N PHE A 94 0.71 1.95 -0.70
CA PHE A 94 2.11 1.77 -1.06
C PHE A 94 2.81 3.11 -1.35
N LEU A 95 2.17 4.04 -2.06
CA LEU A 95 2.73 5.39 -2.22
C LEU A 95 3.04 6.04 -0.87
N ASN A 96 2.10 6.00 0.08
CA ASN A 96 2.32 6.54 1.42
C ASN A 96 3.46 5.82 2.16
N CYS A 97 3.61 4.51 1.92
CA CYS A 97 4.70 3.71 2.48
C CYS A 97 6.07 4.14 1.95
N VAL A 98 6.17 4.43 0.66
CA VAL A 98 7.39 4.95 0.02
C VAL A 98 7.67 6.36 0.52
N GLN A 99 6.70 7.27 0.48
CA GLN A 99 6.88 8.66 0.93
C GLN A 99 7.31 8.76 2.39
N GLY A 100 6.69 7.96 3.26
CA GLY A 100 7.00 7.93 4.69
C GLY A 100 8.17 7.03 5.07
N ASN A 101 8.80 6.33 4.11
CA ASN A 101 9.86 5.35 4.36
C ASN A 101 9.54 4.41 5.54
N TRP A 102 8.34 3.81 5.55
CA TRP A 102 7.80 3.12 6.73
C TRP A 102 8.69 2.00 7.28
N TYR A 103 9.51 1.40 6.43
CA TYR A 103 10.41 0.30 6.81
C TYR A 103 11.84 0.77 7.09
N GLY A 104 12.12 2.06 6.91
CA GLY A 104 13.43 2.65 7.11
C GLY A 104 14.48 2.05 6.19
N ILE A 105 14.16 1.79 4.92
CA ILE A 105 15.07 1.14 3.95
C ILE A 105 16.24 2.05 3.62
N TRP A 106 15.98 3.33 3.43
CA TRP A 106 17.00 4.31 3.06
C TRP A 106 17.10 5.46 4.05
N PHE A 107 18.18 6.21 3.95
CA PHE A 107 18.35 7.53 4.55
C PHE A 107 18.94 8.48 3.51
N ALA A 108 18.66 9.78 3.67
CA ALA A 108 19.28 10.81 2.85
C ALA A 108 20.63 11.19 3.48
N ASP A 109 21.71 11.01 2.73
CA ASP A 109 23.01 11.54 3.08
C ASP A 109 23.02 13.06 2.85
N LYS A 110 23.18 13.83 3.92
CA LYS A 110 23.17 15.30 3.85
C LYS A 110 24.40 15.89 3.16
N ALA A 111 25.51 15.17 3.11
CA ALA A 111 26.73 15.66 2.47
C ALA A 111 26.63 15.57 0.94
N THR A 112 26.05 14.48 0.43
CA THR A 112 25.94 14.22 -1.01
C THR A 112 24.56 14.56 -1.58
N GLY A 113 23.53 14.63 -0.73
CA GLY A 113 22.14 14.72 -1.14
C GLY A 113 21.58 13.42 -1.75
N ALA A 114 22.36 12.35 -1.75
CA ALA A 114 21.98 11.05 -2.29
C ALA A 114 21.30 10.19 -1.22
N PHE A 115 20.55 9.17 -1.66
CA PHE A 115 20.05 8.14 -0.76
C PHE A 115 21.05 6.99 -0.63
N ALA A 116 21.20 6.49 0.60
CA ALA A 116 21.94 5.27 0.90
C ALA A 116 21.07 4.31 1.72
N LEU A 117 21.40 3.01 1.68
CA LEU A 117 20.70 1.99 2.44
C LEU A 117 21.04 2.10 3.94
N THR A 118 20.02 1.95 4.78
CA THR A 118 20.23 1.69 6.20
C THR A 118 20.60 0.22 6.42
N THR A 119 20.90 -0.17 7.67
CA THR A 119 21.02 -1.59 8.05
C THR A 119 19.77 -2.40 7.66
N LYS A 120 18.57 -1.85 7.83
CA LYS A 120 17.32 -2.53 7.41
C LYS A 120 17.23 -2.66 5.90
N GLY A 121 17.68 -1.64 5.17
CA GLY A 121 17.77 -1.67 3.71
C GLY A 121 18.71 -2.75 3.20
N VAL A 122 19.91 -2.86 3.77
CA VAL A 122 20.88 -3.92 3.43
C VAL A 122 20.33 -5.31 3.75
N GLN A 123 19.64 -5.48 4.89
CA GLN A 123 18.99 -6.75 5.22
C GLN A 123 17.91 -7.10 4.19
N ALA A 124 17.06 -6.15 3.80
CA ALA A 124 16.05 -6.36 2.77
C ALA A 124 16.69 -6.73 1.42
N GLU A 125 17.78 -6.06 1.06
CA GLU A 125 18.54 -6.34 -0.17
C GLU A 125 19.08 -7.78 -0.19
N ASN A 126 19.71 -8.22 0.90
CA ASN A 126 20.25 -9.57 1.01
C ASN A 126 19.14 -10.65 0.97
N VAL A 127 17.97 -10.37 1.56
CA VAL A 127 16.82 -11.30 1.48
C VAL A 127 16.32 -11.42 0.04
N VAL A 128 16.23 -10.31 -0.70
CA VAL A 128 15.81 -10.34 -2.10
C VAL A 128 16.85 -11.09 -2.95
N LYS A 129 18.13 -10.74 -2.84
CA LYS A 129 19.23 -11.41 -3.57
C LYS A 129 19.35 -12.90 -3.24
N GLY A 130 19.04 -13.29 -1.99
CA GLY A 130 19.05 -14.68 -1.56
C GLY A 130 17.87 -15.50 -2.06
N ALA A 131 16.75 -14.85 -2.43
CA ALA A 131 15.58 -15.51 -3.02
C ALA A 131 15.70 -15.70 -4.55
N GLU A 132 16.67 -15.03 -5.18
CA GLU A 132 16.95 -15.13 -6.63
C GLU A 132 18.03 -16.19 -6.97
N GLN A 133 18.62 -16.82 -5.96
CA GLN A 133 19.63 -17.88 -6.07
C GLN A 133 18.99 -19.27 -5.88
#